data_AF-A0A3B0WZ39-F1
#
_entry.id   AF-A0A3B0WZ39-F1
#
_cell.length_a   1.000
_cell.length_b   1.000
_cell.length_c   1.000
_cell.angle_alpha   90.00
_cell.angle_beta   90.00
_cell.angle_gamma   90.00
#
_symmetry.space_group_name_H-M   'P 1'
#
loop_
_entity.id
_entity.type
_entity.pdbx_description
1 polymer ?
#
loop_
_entity_poly.entity_id
_entity_poly.type
_entity_poly.pdbx_seq_one_letter_code
_entity_poly.pdbx_strand_id
1 'polypeptide(L)'
;MNNESKASQSIESPEGFHFTPTGKLRKENDYLKQRVTNLEAFKKNFFTAQADLIKAREKLALQDQQLNLDKLRDRIVSQEEEAGATDKLLVFFQQSLLSSTYKDLIASLFNAVEGTDIGLAVQLHSHDEYVQNYFTDTDKEKRNYLIQLINQHKNQPGDNGVVDSGDCFSIHLDYINLLAENLPPADSVKLDQLKEYLKIITIGANSRLDTLIKNIELEDLRKNVYKIFKKTSSSFESMQEEVDSQIMSISDLYLGFEASLNEALNKMALNPEFMNLIKLLLHDMRSELNLILTSSLTVDEDFMATIRKLEEAYSKKYSEQAPEGSVSKD
;
A
#
# COMPACT_ATOMS: atom_id res chain seq x y z
N MET A 1 14.41 7.11 -42.92
CA MET A 1 15.18 8.28 -43.38
C MET A 1 14.32 9.52 -43.17
N ASN A 2 14.64 10.27 -42.12
CA ASN A 2 14.43 11.71 -41.98
C ASN A 2 15.16 12.11 -40.69
N ASN A 3 16.39 12.59 -40.85
CA ASN A 3 17.22 13.13 -39.79
C ASN A 3 16.81 14.59 -39.58
N GLU A 4 16.02 14.86 -38.55
CA GLU A 4 15.90 16.22 -38.01
C GLU A 4 16.92 16.40 -36.90
N SER A 5 17.99 17.10 -37.25
CA SER A 5 19.03 17.59 -36.36
C SER A 5 18.42 18.61 -35.39
N LYS A 6 18.22 18.22 -34.13
CA LYS A 6 17.92 19.17 -33.04
C LYS A 6 19.23 19.85 -32.64
N ALA A 7 19.41 21.08 -33.14
CA ALA A 7 20.42 22.00 -32.67
C ALA A 7 20.17 22.33 -31.19
N SER A 8 21.12 21.95 -30.33
CA SER A 8 21.21 22.43 -28.96
C SER A 8 21.48 23.93 -28.97
N GLN A 9 20.45 24.74 -28.75
CA GLN A 9 20.63 26.14 -28.39
C GLN A 9 21.07 26.20 -26.92
N SER A 10 22.36 26.48 -26.71
CA SER A 10 22.89 26.95 -25.44
C SER A 10 22.18 28.26 -25.08
N ILE A 11 21.35 28.24 -24.05
CA ILE A 11 20.82 29.45 -23.43
C ILE A 11 22.00 30.12 -22.73
N GLU A 12 22.59 31.12 -23.40
CA GLU A 12 23.50 32.05 -22.75
C GLU A 12 22.74 32.70 -21.58
N SER A 13 23.18 32.37 -20.37
CA SER A 13 22.76 33.03 -19.14
C SER A 13 23.07 34.52 -19.27
N PRO A 14 22.08 35.43 -19.18
CA PRO A 14 22.33 36.85 -19.36
C PRO A 14 23.30 37.34 -18.28
N GLU A 15 24.47 37.78 -18.74
CA GLU A 15 25.49 38.38 -17.91
C GLU A 15 24.91 39.60 -17.16
N GLY A 16 25.06 39.58 -15.84
CA GLY A 16 25.26 40.81 -15.08
C GLY A 16 24.03 41.60 -14.62
N PHE A 17 22.89 40.98 -14.28
CA PHE A 17 21.92 41.66 -13.42
C PHE A 17 22.38 41.61 -11.95
N HIS A 18 23.26 42.55 -11.58
CA HIS A 18 23.63 42.77 -10.19
C HIS A 18 22.44 43.37 -9.43
N PHE A 19 21.71 42.52 -8.70
CA PHE A 19 20.72 43.00 -7.74
C PHE A 19 21.39 43.95 -6.74
N THR A 20 20.79 45.12 -6.55
CA THR A 20 21.14 46.00 -5.44
C THR A 20 21.02 45.22 -4.11
N PRO A 21 21.77 45.56 -3.06
CA PRO A 21 21.64 44.88 -1.76
C PRO A 21 20.19 44.75 -1.28
N THR A 22 19.39 45.80 -1.53
CA THR A 22 17.94 45.83 -1.26
C THR A 22 17.15 44.86 -2.14
N GLY A 23 17.54 44.69 -3.41
CA GLY A 23 16.94 43.72 -4.33
C GLY A 23 17.26 42.26 -3.96
N LYS A 24 18.46 42.00 -3.43
CA LYS A 24 18.83 40.67 -2.90
C LYS A 24 17.98 40.32 -1.68
N LEU A 25 17.90 41.22 -0.71
CA LEU A 25 17.05 41.08 0.49
C LEU A 25 15.58 40.85 0.17
N ARG A 26 15.04 41.52 -0.86
CA ARG A 26 13.63 41.37 -1.24
C ARG A 26 13.35 39.98 -1.85
N LYS A 27 14.25 39.52 -2.71
CA LYS A 27 14.17 38.18 -3.33
C LYS A 27 14.27 37.07 -2.28
N GLU A 28 15.11 37.27 -1.27
CA GLU A 28 15.30 36.35 -0.15
C GLU A 28 14.08 36.32 0.79
N ASN A 29 13.45 37.48 1.03
CA ASN A 29 12.19 37.55 1.79
C ASN A 29 11.04 36.83 1.09
N ASP A 30 10.91 37.00 -0.23
CA ASP A 30 9.88 36.33 -1.02
C ASP A 30 10.13 34.80 -1.07
N TYR A 31 11.41 34.39 -1.15
CA TYR A 31 11.81 32.99 -1.05
C TYR A 31 11.47 32.36 0.31
N LEU A 32 11.72 33.08 1.42
CA LEU A 32 11.36 32.63 2.77
C LEU A 32 9.84 32.49 2.94
N LYS A 33 9.03 33.41 2.40
CA LYS A 33 7.57 33.28 2.41
C LYS A 33 7.09 32.04 1.66
N GLN A 34 7.71 31.74 0.52
CA GLN A 34 7.42 30.53 -0.23
C GLN A 34 7.75 29.26 0.58
N ARG A 35 8.85 29.27 1.35
CA ARG A 35 9.19 28.18 2.27
C ARG A 35 8.20 27.99 3.40
N VAL A 36 7.74 29.07 4.05
CA VAL A 36 6.70 28.97 5.09
C VAL A 36 5.43 28.33 4.50
N THR A 37 5.05 28.74 3.30
CA THR A 37 3.88 28.17 2.59
C THR A 37 4.07 26.68 2.30
N ASN A 38 5.26 26.26 1.85
CA ASN A 38 5.58 24.85 1.59
C ASN A 38 5.59 24.01 2.87
N LEU A 39 6.07 24.57 3.99
CA LEU A 39 6.06 23.92 5.31
C LEU A 39 4.64 23.70 5.83
N GLU A 40 3.75 24.68 5.65
CA GLU A 40 2.34 24.53 6.00
C GLU A 40 1.65 23.45 5.15
N ALA A 41 1.94 23.41 3.84
CA ALA A 41 1.43 22.38 2.95
C ALA A 41 1.95 20.97 3.34
N PHE A 42 3.23 20.86 3.68
CA PHE A 42 3.82 19.63 4.20
C PHE A 42 3.13 19.18 5.50
N LYS A 43 2.99 20.09 6.47
CA LYS A 43 2.34 19.81 7.76
C LYS A 43 0.93 19.27 7.56
N LYS A 44 0.16 19.91 6.67
CA LYS A 44 -1.20 19.45 6.32
C LYS A 44 -1.19 18.05 5.71
N ASN A 45 -0.29 17.77 4.76
CA ASN A 45 -0.18 16.45 4.12
C ASN A 45 0.25 15.37 5.12
N PHE A 46 1.18 15.69 6.02
CA PHE A 46 1.66 14.79 7.07
C PHE A 46 0.52 14.39 8.02
N PHE A 47 -0.23 15.35 8.55
CA PHE A 47 -1.34 15.04 9.45
C PHE A 47 -2.49 14.32 8.76
N THR A 48 -2.72 14.59 7.46
CA THR A 48 -3.68 13.83 6.66
C THR A 48 -3.25 12.37 6.53
N ALA A 49 -2.00 12.13 6.15
CA ALA A 49 -1.44 10.78 6.06
C ALA A 49 -1.47 10.03 7.41
N GLN A 50 -1.19 10.73 8.52
CA GLN A 50 -1.29 10.16 9.87
C GLN A 50 -2.73 9.75 10.20
N ALA A 51 -3.72 10.59 9.88
CA ALA A 51 -5.13 10.28 10.10
C ALA A 51 -5.58 9.07 9.25
N ASP A 52 -5.13 8.98 8.00
CA ASP A 52 -5.42 7.85 7.12
C ASP A 52 -4.79 6.56 7.65
N LEU A 53 -3.58 6.64 8.22
CA LEU A 53 -2.88 5.50 8.81
C LEU A 53 -3.54 4.99 10.09
N ILE A 54 -4.11 5.90 10.91
CA ILE A 54 -4.92 5.53 12.07
C ILE A 54 -6.19 4.79 11.63
N LYS A 55 -6.94 5.34 10.66
CA LYS A 55 -8.14 4.69 10.11
C LYS A 55 -7.85 3.32 9.51
N ALA A 56 -6.74 3.22 8.77
CA ALA A 56 -6.25 1.96 8.23
C ALA A 56 -6.02 0.92 9.33
N ARG A 57 -5.34 1.32 10.42
CA ARG A 57 -5.06 0.44 11.56
C ARG A 57 -6.34 0.00 12.28
N GLU A 58 -7.31 0.89 12.44
CA GLU A 58 -8.61 0.59 13.06
C GLU A 58 -9.41 -0.41 12.20
N LYS A 59 -9.46 -0.22 10.88
CA LYS A 59 -10.11 -1.16 9.95
C LYS A 59 -9.45 -2.55 10.01
N LEU A 60 -8.12 -2.59 10.11
CA LEU A 60 -7.33 -3.81 10.18
C LEU A 60 -7.61 -4.58 11.49
N ALA A 61 -7.67 -3.88 12.63
CA ALA A 61 -8.02 -4.48 13.91
C ALA A 61 -9.45 -5.05 13.95
N LEU A 62 -10.40 -4.37 13.29
CA LEU A 62 -11.78 -4.88 13.15
C LEU A 62 -11.86 -6.12 12.26
N GLN A 63 -11.10 -6.18 11.17
CA GLN A 63 -11.05 -7.33 10.28
C GLN A 63 -10.39 -8.55 10.95
N ASP A 64 -9.33 -8.36 11.73
CA ASP A 64 -8.69 -9.43 12.52
C ASP A 64 -9.64 -10.03 13.56
N GLN A 65 -10.52 -9.21 14.17
CA GLN A 65 -11.53 -9.70 15.11
C GLN A 65 -12.65 -10.51 14.43
N GLN A 66 -12.98 -10.21 13.17
CA GLN A 66 -13.99 -10.93 12.39
C GLN A 66 -13.51 -12.28 11.87
N LEU A 67 -12.20 -12.47 11.73
CA LEU A 67 -11.55 -13.66 11.17
C LEU A 67 -11.47 -14.87 12.11
N ASN A 68 -12.32 -14.92 13.15
CA ASN A 68 -12.24 -15.91 14.22
C ASN A 68 -12.76 -17.29 13.76
N LEU A 69 -11.95 -17.96 12.94
CA LEU A 69 -12.08 -19.31 12.38
C LEU A 69 -12.30 -20.38 13.45
N ASP A 70 -11.91 -20.11 14.70
CA ASP A 70 -12.10 -21.00 15.84
C ASP A 70 -13.59 -21.31 16.07
N LYS A 71 -14.49 -20.36 15.80
CA LYS A 71 -15.94 -20.60 15.91
C LYS A 71 -16.49 -21.53 14.82
N LEU A 72 -15.85 -21.57 13.66
CA LEU A 72 -16.23 -22.44 12.55
C LEU A 72 -15.75 -23.87 12.80
N ARG A 73 -14.51 -24.01 13.31
CA ARG A 73 -13.92 -25.28 13.75
C ARG A 73 -14.77 -25.95 14.83
N ASP A 74 -15.17 -25.20 15.86
CA ASP A 74 -15.96 -25.74 16.97
C ASP A 74 -17.34 -26.23 16.50
N ARG A 75 -17.95 -25.56 15.51
CA ARG A 75 -19.22 -26.00 14.90
C ARG A 75 -19.09 -27.31 14.14
N ILE A 76 -18.00 -27.47 13.37
CA ILE A 76 -17.73 -28.68 12.56
C ILE A 76 -17.49 -29.90 13.45
N VAL A 77 -16.76 -29.73 14.56
CA VAL A 77 -16.47 -30.82 15.50
C VAL A 77 -17.73 -31.26 16.27
N SER A 78 -18.73 -30.39 16.43
CA SER A 78 -19.95 -30.71 17.18
C SER A 78 -21.06 -31.41 16.38
N GLN A 79 -20.90 -31.64 15.08
CA GLN A 79 -21.84 -32.40 14.24
C GLN A 79 -21.19 -33.70 13.74
N GLU A 80 -21.09 -34.70 14.61
CA GLU A 80 -20.52 -36.03 14.30
C GLU A 80 -21.61 -37.10 14.12
N GLU A 81 -21.52 -37.84 13.00
CA GLU A 81 -21.65 -39.32 12.91
C GLU A 81 -21.51 -39.75 11.42
N GLU A 82 -20.28 -39.83 10.88
CA GLU A 82 -19.85 -40.76 9.80
C GLU A 82 -18.40 -40.46 9.32
N ALA A 83 -17.46 -41.36 9.64
CA ALA A 83 -16.01 -41.15 9.56
C ALA A 83 -15.39 -40.99 8.16
N GLY A 84 -16.15 -41.12 7.07
CA GLY A 84 -15.63 -41.05 5.69
C GLY A 84 -15.69 -39.66 5.05
N ALA A 85 -16.75 -38.90 5.32
CA ALA A 85 -16.93 -37.54 4.79
C ALA A 85 -16.13 -36.51 5.60
N THR A 86 -15.88 -36.79 6.88
CA THR A 86 -15.15 -35.92 7.82
C THR A 86 -13.68 -35.75 7.43
N ASP A 87 -13.03 -36.81 6.93
CA ASP A 87 -11.62 -36.75 6.53
C ASP A 87 -11.41 -35.82 5.33
N LYS A 88 -12.28 -35.89 4.31
CA LYS A 88 -12.20 -35.00 3.15
C LYS A 88 -12.51 -33.54 3.52
N LEU A 89 -13.46 -33.34 4.44
CA LEU A 89 -13.81 -32.01 4.95
C LEU A 89 -12.64 -31.39 5.72
N LEU A 90 -12.00 -32.17 6.61
CA LEU A 90 -10.85 -31.73 7.38
C LEU A 90 -9.65 -31.42 6.47
N VAL A 91 -9.38 -32.28 5.49
CA VAL A 91 -8.34 -32.06 4.48
C VAL A 91 -8.62 -30.80 3.67
N PHE A 92 -9.86 -30.57 3.25
CA PHE A 92 -10.26 -29.33 2.59
C PHE A 92 -9.95 -28.11 3.45
N PHE A 93 -10.36 -28.10 4.73
CA PHE A 93 -10.11 -26.96 5.61
C PHE A 93 -8.61 -26.72 5.82
N GLN A 94 -7.83 -27.78 6.04
CA GLN A 94 -6.38 -27.67 6.17
C GLN A 94 -5.73 -27.09 4.90
N GLN A 95 -6.11 -27.58 3.72
CA GLN A 95 -5.57 -27.09 2.45
C GLN A 95 -6.03 -25.66 2.15
N SER A 96 -7.29 -25.32 2.45
CA SER A 96 -7.85 -23.98 2.22
C SER A 96 -7.11 -22.91 3.03
N LEU A 97 -6.65 -23.25 4.24
CA LEU A 97 -5.85 -22.36 5.08
C LEU A 97 -4.46 -22.10 4.48
N LEU A 98 -3.90 -23.08 3.77
CA LEU A 98 -2.62 -22.98 3.09
C LEU A 98 -2.72 -22.32 1.70
N SER A 99 -3.91 -22.25 1.11
CA SER A 99 -4.13 -21.61 -0.19
C SER A 99 -3.78 -20.12 -0.13
N SER A 100 -2.87 -19.68 -0.98
CA SER A 100 -2.49 -18.27 -1.14
C SER A 100 -3.14 -17.62 -2.37
N THR A 101 -3.70 -18.42 -3.29
CA THR A 101 -4.39 -17.93 -4.48
C THR A 101 -5.82 -18.47 -4.58
N TYR A 102 -6.68 -17.76 -5.32
CA TYR A 102 -8.05 -18.22 -5.62
C TYR A 102 -8.05 -19.58 -6.31
N LYS A 103 -7.10 -19.80 -7.23
CA LYS A 103 -6.98 -21.05 -7.98
C LYS A 103 -6.69 -22.23 -7.07
N ASP A 104 -5.80 -22.06 -6.08
CA ASP A 104 -5.45 -23.13 -5.13
C ASP A 104 -6.65 -23.49 -4.26
N LEU A 105 -7.41 -22.49 -3.81
CA LEU A 105 -8.62 -22.71 -3.01
C LEU A 105 -9.69 -23.48 -3.79
N ILE A 106 -9.90 -23.12 -5.07
CA ILE A 106 -10.83 -23.85 -5.95
C ILE A 106 -10.35 -25.28 -6.23
N ALA A 107 -9.05 -25.47 -6.42
CA ALA A 107 -8.49 -26.82 -6.58
C ALA A 107 -8.76 -27.68 -5.33
N SER A 108 -8.57 -27.13 -4.13
CA SER A 108 -8.93 -27.83 -2.89
C SER A 108 -10.41 -28.14 -2.78
N LEU A 109 -11.29 -27.25 -3.25
CA LEU A 109 -12.73 -27.50 -3.29
C LEU A 109 -13.06 -28.66 -4.25
N PHE A 110 -12.46 -28.70 -5.44
CA PHE A 110 -12.65 -29.80 -6.39
C PHE A 110 -12.05 -31.13 -5.92
N ASN A 111 -10.97 -31.10 -5.16
CA ASN A 111 -10.40 -32.30 -4.55
C ASN A 111 -11.32 -32.83 -3.43
N ALA A 112 -11.99 -31.95 -2.68
CA ALA A 112 -12.86 -32.32 -1.57
C ALA A 112 -14.09 -33.15 -2.01
N VAL A 113 -14.47 -33.00 -3.27
CA VAL A 113 -15.64 -33.59 -3.93
C VAL A 113 -15.24 -34.65 -4.96
N GLU A 114 -13.95 -34.87 -5.16
CA GLU A 114 -13.44 -35.91 -6.05
C GLU A 114 -13.90 -37.30 -5.58
N GLY A 115 -14.37 -38.11 -6.52
CA GLY A 115 -14.92 -39.44 -6.25
C GLY A 115 -16.39 -39.49 -5.79
N THR A 116 -17.11 -38.37 -5.87
CA THR A 116 -18.57 -38.32 -5.63
C THR A 116 -19.42 -38.41 -6.91
N ASP A 117 -18.79 -38.45 -8.08
CA ASP A 117 -19.41 -38.40 -9.42
C ASP A 117 -20.31 -37.16 -9.68
N ILE A 118 -20.18 -36.11 -8.85
CA ILE A 118 -20.91 -34.85 -8.98
C ILE A 118 -20.22 -33.95 -10.00
N GLY A 119 -21.02 -33.38 -10.91
CA GLY A 119 -20.57 -32.30 -11.77
C GLY A 119 -20.57 -30.98 -11.00
N LEU A 120 -19.46 -30.24 -10.98
CA LEU A 120 -19.36 -28.98 -10.24
C LEU A 120 -18.95 -27.84 -11.15
N ALA A 121 -19.70 -26.75 -11.02
CA ALA A 121 -19.38 -25.45 -11.55
C ALA A 121 -19.25 -24.46 -10.39
N VAL A 122 -18.14 -23.72 -10.39
CA VAL A 122 -17.87 -22.70 -9.38
C VAL A 122 -17.62 -21.38 -10.08
N GLN A 123 -18.33 -20.35 -9.65
CA GLN A 123 -18.15 -19.00 -10.14
C GLN A 123 -17.71 -18.11 -8.97
N LEU A 124 -16.55 -17.49 -9.11
CA LEU A 124 -16.00 -16.54 -8.16
C LEU A 124 -16.34 -15.11 -8.58
N HIS A 125 -16.70 -14.30 -7.58
CA HIS A 125 -16.91 -12.86 -7.73
C HIS A 125 -15.81 -12.11 -6.97
N SER A 126 -15.06 -11.29 -7.69
CA SER A 126 -14.16 -10.30 -7.09
C SER A 126 -14.86 -8.97 -6.86
N HIS A 127 -14.29 -8.12 -6.00
CA HIS A 127 -14.82 -6.79 -5.68
C HIS A 127 -14.98 -5.86 -6.90
N ASP A 128 -14.22 -6.09 -7.98
CA ASP A 128 -14.24 -5.32 -9.23
C ASP A 128 -15.22 -5.87 -10.28
N GLU A 129 -16.26 -6.60 -9.86
CA GLU A 129 -17.21 -7.32 -10.74
C GLU A 129 -16.54 -8.34 -11.69
N TYR A 130 -15.27 -8.66 -11.45
CA TYR A 130 -14.55 -9.63 -12.24
C TYR A 130 -15.02 -11.04 -11.86
N VAL A 131 -15.58 -11.74 -12.84
CA VAL A 131 -16.14 -13.08 -12.67
C VAL A 131 -15.18 -14.12 -13.25
N GLN A 132 -14.74 -15.05 -12.41
CA GLN A 132 -13.97 -16.22 -12.85
C GLN A 132 -14.83 -17.48 -12.73
N ASN A 133 -14.86 -18.30 -13.78
CA ASN A 133 -15.65 -19.53 -13.79
C ASN A 133 -14.71 -20.75 -13.88
N TYR A 134 -14.97 -21.72 -13.03
CA TYR A 134 -14.23 -22.97 -12.90
C TYR A 134 -15.20 -24.14 -13.02
N PHE A 135 -14.76 -25.22 -13.66
CA PHE A 135 -15.61 -26.36 -13.99
C PHE A 135 -14.83 -27.65 -13.85
N THR A 136 -15.47 -28.70 -13.35
CA THR A 136 -14.95 -30.07 -13.47
C THR A 136 -15.12 -30.61 -14.90
N ASP A 137 -16.12 -30.12 -15.64
CA ASP A 137 -16.40 -30.53 -17.01
C ASP A 137 -15.42 -29.91 -18.02
N THR A 138 -15.11 -30.63 -19.10
CA THR A 138 -14.24 -30.17 -20.21
C THR A 138 -15.01 -29.65 -21.42
N ASP A 139 -16.31 -29.96 -21.54
CA ASP A 139 -17.17 -29.56 -22.65
C ASP A 139 -17.52 -28.06 -22.59
N LYS A 140 -17.23 -27.33 -23.67
CA LYS A 140 -17.47 -25.88 -23.77
C LYS A 140 -18.96 -25.52 -23.80
N GLU A 141 -19.81 -26.29 -24.49
CA GLU A 141 -21.23 -25.99 -24.59
C GLU A 141 -21.91 -26.21 -23.24
N LYS A 142 -21.55 -27.29 -22.55
CA LYS A 142 -22.02 -27.57 -21.20
C LYS A 142 -21.58 -26.51 -20.19
N ARG A 143 -20.33 -26.03 -20.27
CA ARG A 143 -19.85 -24.90 -19.43
C ARG A 143 -20.68 -23.64 -19.61
N ASN A 144 -21.04 -23.28 -20.84
CA ASN A 144 -21.88 -22.11 -21.10
C ASN A 144 -23.28 -22.27 -20.51
N TYR A 145 -23.86 -23.47 -20.64
CA TYR A 145 -25.13 -23.82 -20.00
C TYR A 145 -25.06 -23.68 -18.48
N LEU A 146 -24.01 -24.22 -17.84
CA LEU A 146 -23.79 -24.14 -16.39
C LEU A 146 -23.69 -22.68 -15.89
N ILE A 147 -23.00 -21.81 -16.64
CA ILE A 147 -22.92 -20.37 -16.31
C ILE A 147 -24.32 -19.73 -16.36
N GLN A 148 -25.10 -20.03 -17.40
CA GLN A 148 -26.47 -19.50 -17.53
C GLN A 148 -27.35 -19.97 -16.38
N LEU A 149 -27.23 -21.24 -15.98
CA LEU A 149 -27.99 -21.82 -14.88
C LEU A 149 -27.64 -21.16 -13.54
N ILE A 150 -26.34 -20.96 -13.25
CA ILE A 150 -25.87 -20.21 -12.07
C ILE A 150 -26.50 -18.81 -12.02
N ASN A 151 -26.50 -18.08 -13.15
CA ASN A 151 -27.05 -16.73 -13.22
C ASN A 151 -28.58 -16.70 -13.06
N GLN A 152 -29.28 -17.73 -13.52
CA GLN A 152 -30.72 -17.86 -13.33
C GLN A 152 -31.06 -18.12 -11.86
N HIS A 153 -30.37 -19.08 -11.22
CA HIS A 153 -30.61 -19.45 -9.83
C HIS A 153 -30.25 -18.32 -8.85
N LYS A 154 -29.24 -17.49 -9.17
CA LYS A 154 -28.85 -16.32 -8.37
C LYS A 154 -30.01 -15.35 -8.11
N ASN A 155 -30.97 -15.27 -9.04
CA ASN A 155 -32.11 -14.34 -8.95
C ASN A 155 -33.36 -15.00 -8.36
N GLN A 156 -33.32 -16.29 -8.02
CA GLN A 156 -34.46 -16.98 -7.43
C GLN A 156 -34.53 -16.74 -5.91
N PRO A 157 -35.74 -16.59 -5.35
CA PRO A 157 -35.91 -16.50 -3.90
C PRO A 157 -35.67 -17.88 -3.27
N GLY A 158 -34.43 -18.11 -2.83
CA GLY A 158 -34.01 -19.29 -2.07
C GLY A 158 -33.79 -18.98 -0.59
N ASP A 159 -33.86 -20.01 0.26
CA ASP A 159 -33.53 -19.87 1.68
C ASP A 159 -32.01 -19.72 1.83
N ASN A 160 -31.56 -18.55 2.31
CA ASN A 160 -30.15 -18.20 2.47
C ASN A 160 -29.29 -18.39 1.21
N GLY A 161 -29.85 -18.12 0.01
CA GLY A 161 -29.11 -18.23 -1.26
C GLY A 161 -28.92 -19.66 -1.76
N VAL A 162 -29.61 -20.64 -1.17
CA VAL A 162 -29.60 -22.04 -1.64
C VAL A 162 -30.82 -22.30 -2.51
N VAL A 163 -30.61 -22.93 -3.67
CA VAL A 163 -31.66 -23.36 -4.61
C VAL A 163 -31.48 -24.85 -4.88
N ASP A 164 -32.53 -25.63 -4.64
CA ASP A 164 -32.57 -27.08 -4.81
C ASP A 164 -33.67 -27.45 -5.80
N SER A 165 -33.25 -27.83 -7.01
CA SER A 165 -34.15 -28.12 -8.14
C SER A 165 -34.21 -29.62 -8.46
N GLY A 166 -33.85 -30.48 -7.49
CA GLY A 166 -33.82 -31.94 -7.63
C GLY A 166 -32.59 -32.42 -8.39
N ASP A 167 -32.50 -32.08 -9.67
CA ASP A 167 -31.40 -32.51 -10.56
C ASP A 167 -30.13 -31.67 -10.38
N CYS A 168 -30.27 -30.51 -9.72
CA CYS A 168 -29.18 -29.62 -9.41
C CYS A 168 -29.37 -28.93 -8.06
N PHE A 169 -28.24 -28.62 -7.43
CA PHE A 169 -28.16 -27.95 -6.14
C PHE A 169 -27.18 -26.79 -6.26
N SER A 170 -27.66 -25.58 -5.99
CA SER A 170 -26.84 -24.37 -6.08
C SER A 170 -26.81 -23.59 -4.79
N ILE A 171 -25.65 -23.02 -4.50
CA ILE A 171 -25.38 -22.20 -3.33
C ILE A 171 -24.82 -20.87 -3.84
N HIS A 172 -25.46 -19.78 -3.45
CA HIS A 172 -25.07 -18.42 -3.81
C HIS A 172 -24.65 -17.65 -2.57
N LEU A 173 -23.36 -17.35 -2.48
CA LEU A 173 -22.76 -16.53 -1.43
C LEU A 173 -22.10 -15.29 -2.05
N ASP A 174 -21.65 -14.37 -1.21
CA ASP A 174 -21.12 -13.06 -1.64
C ASP A 174 -19.96 -13.18 -2.63
N TYR A 175 -19.02 -14.12 -2.42
CA TYR A 175 -17.81 -14.27 -3.22
C TYR A 175 -17.79 -15.53 -4.08
N ILE A 176 -18.66 -16.49 -3.80
CA ILE A 176 -18.71 -17.78 -4.50
C ILE A 176 -20.14 -18.21 -4.80
N ASN A 177 -20.37 -18.58 -6.05
CA ASN A 177 -21.52 -19.35 -6.47
C ASN A 177 -21.05 -20.77 -6.78
N LEU A 178 -21.71 -21.76 -6.20
CA LEU A 178 -21.48 -23.17 -6.51
C LEU A 178 -22.75 -23.77 -7.11
N LEU A 179 -22.60 -24.58 -8.14
CA LEU A 179 -23.64 -25.39 -8.74
C LEU A 179 -23.15 -26.82 -8.84
N ALA A 180 -23.89 -27.73 -8.23
CA ALA A 180 -23.70 -29.17 -8.29
C ALA A 180 -24.79 -29.81 -9.16
N GLU A 181 -24.38 -30.65 -10.11
CA GLU A 181 -25.24 -31.47 -10.98
C GLU A 181 -24.93 -32.96 -10.80
N ASN A 182 -25.80 -33.81 -11.32
CA ASN A 182 -25.70 -35.28 -11.23
C ASN A 182 -25.74 -35.80 -9.79
N LEU A 183 -26.59 -35.21 -8.96
CA LEU A 183 -26.78 -35.70 -7.60
C LEU A 183 -27.36 -37.13 -7.62
N PRO A 184 -26.77 -38.09 -6.89
CA PRO A 184 -27.18 -39.48 -6.97
C PRO A 184 -28.63 -39.67 -6.45
N PRO A 185 -29.54 -40.28 -7.25
CA PRO A 185 -30.97 -40.32 -6.94
C PRO A 185 -31.39 -41.42 -5.94
N ALA A 186 -30.46 -42.28 -5.51
CA ALA A 186 -30.81 -43.58 -4.93
C ALA A 186 -31.05 -43.59 -3.41
N ASP A 187 -30.57 -42.59 -2.66
CA ASP A 187 -30.64 -42.58 -1.18
C ASP A 187 -30.84 -41.14 -0.67
N SER A 188 -32.02 -40.84 -0.14
CA SER A 188 -32.37 -39.49 0.33
C SER A 188 -31.49 -39.03 1.49
N VAL A 189 -31.08 -39.94 2.37
CA VAL A 189 -30.24 -39.62 3.53
C VAL A 189 -28.84 -39.22 3.07
N LYS A 190 -28.24 -39.99 2.16
CA LYS A 190 -26.93 -39.65 1.58
C LYS A 190 -26.96 -38.39 0.74
N LEU A 191 -28.07 -38.15 0.04
CA LEU A 191 -28.27 -36.92 -0.73
C LEU A 191 -28.31 -35.70 0.19
N ASP A 192 -29.04 -35.76 1.30
CA ASP A 192 -29.13 -34.67 2.27
C ASP A 192 -27.77 -34.41 2.96
N GLN A 193 -27.07 -35.48 3.35
CA GLN A 193 -25.70 -35.39 3.88
C GLN A 193 -24.74 -34.73 2.88
N LEU A 194 -24.83 -35.12 1.61
CA LEU A 194 -23.98 -34.56 0.55
C LEU A 194 -24.29 -33.08 0.30
N LYS A 195 -25.58 -32.69 0.28
CA LYS A 195 -25.99 -31.28 0.19
C LYS A 195 -25.44 -30.48 1.36
N GLU A 196 -25.51 -31.02 2.57
CA GLU A 196 -24.96 -30.36 3.75
C GLU A 196 -23.43 -30.25 3.69
N TYR A 197 -22.75 -31.31 3.25
CA TYR A 197 -21.30 -31.29 2.97
C TYR A 197 -20.93 -30.18 1.99
N LEU A 198 -21.64 -30.08 0.86
CA LEU A 198 -21.44 -29.04 -0.15
C LEU A 198 -21.67 -27.63 0.42
N LYS A 199 -22.68 -27.44 1.28
CA LYS A 199 -22.89 -26.15 1.98
C LYS A 199 -21.69 -25.79 2.85
N ILE A 200 -21.24 -26.72 3.70
CA ILE A 200 -20.15 -26.47 4.65
C ILE A 200 -18.86 -26.09 3.91
N ILE A 201 -18.46 -26.84 2.87
CA ILE A 201 -17.25 -26.54 2.11
C ILE A 201 -17.38 -25.21 1.35
N THR A 202 -18.57 -24.89 0.83
CA THR A 202 -18.81 -23.63 0.09
C THR A 202 -18.74 -22.43 1.02
N ILE A 203 -19.33 -22.52 2.22
CA ILE A 203 -19.23 -21.49 3.26
C ILE A 203 -17.78 -21.30 3.71
N GLY A 204 -17.05 -22.41 3.90
CA GLY A 204 -15.63 -22.40 4.22
C GLY A 204 -14.79 -21.69 3.15
N ALA A 205 -15.01 -22.04 1.87
CA ALA A 205 -14.36 -21.41 0.74
C ALA A 205 -14.70 -19.91 0.66
N ASN A 206 -15.96 -19.52 0.81
CA ASN A 206 -16.39 -18.12 0.81
C ASN A 206 -15.69 -17.31 1.90
N SER A 207 -15.60 -17.86 3.11
CA SER A 207 -14.92 -17.21 4.23
C SER A 207 -13.42 -17.06 3.96
N ARG A 208 -12.79 -18.07 3.34
CA ARG A 208 -11.38 -18.00 2.96
C ARG A 208 -11.15 -17.00 1.82
N LEU A 209 -12.06 -16.89 0.85
CA LEU A 209 -12.01 -15.88 -0.20
C LEU A 209 -12.07 -14.48 0.36
N ASP A 210 -13.01 -14.20 1.27
CA ASP A 210 -13.09 -12.93 1.99
C ASP A 210 -11.76 -12.60 2.69
N THR A 211 -11.16 -13.60 3.34
CA THR A 211 -9.83 -13.46 3.97
C THR A 211 -8.74 -13.07 2.96
N LEU A 212 -8.70 -13.75 1.81
CA LEU A 212 -7.72 -13.49 0.76
C LEU A 212 -7.88 -12.10 0.17
N ILE A 213 -9.12 -11.70 -0.11
CA ILE A 213 -9.46 -10.35 -0.60
C ILE A 213 -8.98 -9.29 0.40
N LYS A 214 -9.33 -9.45 1.68
CA LYS A 214 -8.88 -8.55 2.76
C LYS A 214 -7.35 -8.49 2.85
N ASN A 215 -6.66 -9.63 2.69
CA ASN A 215 -5.19 -9.66 2.70
C ASN A 215 -4.58 -8.89 1.53
N ILE A 216 -5.16 -9.01 0.32
CA ILE A 216 -4.71 -8.25 -0.86
C ILE A 216 -4.92 -6.75 -0.62
N GLU A 217 -6.09 -6.32 -0.15
CA GLU A 217 -6.36 -4.91 0.21
C GLU A 217 -5.32 -4.39 1.22
N LEU A 218 -5.02 -5.22 2.22
CA LEU A 218 -4.08 -4.89 3.28
C LEU A 218 -2.64 -4.77 2.75
N GLU A 219 -2.22 -5.66 1.85
CA GLU A 219 -0.92 -5.55 1.19
C GLU A 219 -0.79 -4.27 0.37
N ASP A 220 -1.81 -3.91 -0.41
CA ASP A 220 -1.81 -2.69 -1.21
C ASP A 220 -1.80 -1.43 -0.32
N LEU A 221 -2.52 -1.48 0.79
CA LEU A 221 -2.48 -0.42 1.80
C LEU A 221 -1.07 -0.28 2.38
N ARG A 222 -0.41 -1.39 2.74
CA ARG A 222 0.96 -1.36 3.24
C ARG A 222 1.96 -0.85 2.17
N LYS A 223 1.81 -1.22 0.90
CA LYS A 223 2.62 -0.66 -0.21
C LYS A 223 2.45 0.84 -0.32
N ASN A 224 1.21 1.34 -0.18
CA ASN A 224 0.93 2.78 -0.21
C ASN A 224 1.56 3.51 0.99
N VAL A 225 1.46 2.94 2.19
CA VAL A 225 2.13 3.46 3.40
C VAL A 225 3.64 3.53 3.20
N TYR A 226 4.26 2.48 2.65
CA TYR A 226 5.69 2.48 2.34
C TYR A 226 6.07 3.58 1.33
N LYS A 227 5.29 3.78 0.26
CA LYS A 227 5.51 4.88 -0.70
C LYS A 227 5.46 6.26 -0.02
N ILE A 228 4.54 6.46 0.92
CA ILE A 228 4.43 7.70 1.68
C ILE A 228 5.67 7.90 2.55
N PHE A 229 6.11 6.89 3.30
CA PHE A 229 7.32 6.97 4.12
C PHE A 229 8.55 7.27 3.27
N LYS A 230 8.75 6.54 2.17
CA LYS A 230 9.87 6.77 1.25
C LYS A 230 9.88 8.19 0.69
N LYS A 231 8.73 8.68 0.23
CA LYS A 231 8.61 10.07 -0.29
C LYS A 231 8.84 11.12 0.79
N THR A 232 8.41 10.84 2.02
CA THR A 232 8.64 11.72 3.17
C THR A 232 10.12 11.77 3.49
N SER A 233 10.77 10.61 3.62
CA SER A 233 12.22 10.44 3.83
C SER A 233 13.02 11.23 2.79
N SER A 234 12.76 11.03 1.50
CA SER A 234 13.44 11.76 0.41
C SER A 234 13.17 13.27 0.45
N SER A 235 11.96 13.69 0.82
CA SER A 235 11.64 15.12 0.94
C SER A 235 12.42 15.77 2.08
N PHE A 236 12.63 15.05 3.18
CA PHE A 236 13.47 15.53 4.28
C PHE A 236 14.94 15.60 3.90
N GLU A 237 15.46 14.60 3.19
CA GLU A 237 16.84 14.63 2.69
C GLU A 237 17.06 15.84 1.77
N SER A 238 16.17 16.09 0.81
CA SER A 238 16.24 17.29 -0.03
C SER A 238 16.09 18.59 0.76
N MET A 239 15.27 18.61 1.82
CA MET A 239 15.19 19.77 2.71
C MET A 239 16.50 20.01 3.46
N GLN A 240 17.18 18.96 3.91
CA GLN A 240 18.48 19.05 4.57
C GLN A 240 19.55 19.57 3.62
N GLU A 241 19.63 19.04 2.40
CA GLU A 241 20.57 19.52 1.38
C GLU A 241 20.35 21.01 1.03
N GLU A 242 19.09 21.42 0.88
CA GLU A 242 18.73 22.81 0.61
C GLU A 242 19.08 23.72 1.81
N VAL A 243 18.90 23.22 3.03
CA VAL A 243 19.30 23.90 4.27
C VAL A 243 20.82 24.07 4.32
N ASP A 244 21.59 23.01 4.08
CA ASP A 244 23.04 23.04 4.10
C ASP A 244 23.57 24.03 3.05
N SER A 245 23.00 24.02 1.85
CA SER A 245 23.28 24.98 0.78
C SER A 245 23.04 26.44 1.20
N GLN A 246 21.94 26.70 1.92
CA GLN A 246 21.65 28.04 2.44
C GLN A 246 22.61 28.48 3.54
N ILE A 247 23.00 27.57 4.44
CA ILE A 247 24.02 27.87 5.46
C ILE A 247 25.32 28.31 4.77
N MET A 248 25.73 27.60 3.72
CA MET A 248 26.91 27.97 2.93
C MET A 248 26.74 29.35 2.27
N SER A 249 25.60 29.60 1.61
CA SER A 249 25.36 30.87 0.93
C SER A 249 25.29 32.07 1.88
N ILE A 250 24.67 31.91 3.05
CA ILE A 250 24.61 32.96 4.09
C ILE A 250 26.00 33.21 4.68
N SER A 251 26.78 32.15 4.89
CA SER A 251 28.17 32.26 5.35
C SER A 251 29.02 33.04 4.34
N ASP A 252 28.88 32.76 3.05
CA ASP A 252 29.57 33.47 1.97
C ASP A 252 29.16 34.95 1.89
N LEU A 253 27.86 35.25 2.02
CA LEU A 253 27.36 36.62 2.07
C LEU A 253 27.93 37.38 3.28
N TYR A 254 28.00 36.73 4.44
CA TYR A 254 28.57 37.31 5.65
C TYR A 254 30.05 37.62 5.47
N LEU A 255 30.84 36.67 4.95
CA LEU A 255 32.27 36.86 4.67
C LEU A 255 32.50 38.00 3.66
N GLY A 256 31.67 38.08 2.61
CA GLY A 256 31.73 39.17 1.63
C GLY A 256 31.39 40.55 2.24
N PHE A 257 30.39 40.59 3.13
CA PHE A 257 30.04 41.80 3.88
C PHE A 257 31.17 42.21 4.84
N GLU A 258 31.70 41.27 5.62
CA GLU A 258 32.81 41.49 6.55
C GLU A 258 34.05 42.03 5.80
N ALA A 259 34.41 41.43 4.66
CA ALA A 259 35.52 41.89 3.83
C ALA A 259 35.29 43.33 3.31
N SER A 260 34.09 43.60 2.78
CA SER A 260 33.74 44.92 2.24
C SER A 260 33.74 46.00 3.33
N LEU A 261 33.22 45.66 4.51
CA LEU A 261 33.20 46.56 5.66
C LEU A 261 34.61 46.82 6.18
N ASN A 262 35.43 45.78 6.34
CA ASN A 262 36.83 45.94 6.73
C ASN A 262 37.61 46.82 5.74
N GLU A 263 37.39 46.65 4.43
CA GLU A 263 37.98 47.51 3.41
C GLU A 263 37.54 48.97 3.57
N ALA A 264 36.25 49.22 3.79
CA ALA A 264 35.71 50.57 4.01
C ALA A 264 36.28 51.22 5.29
N LEU A 265 36.36 50.46 6.38
CA LEU A 265 36.91 50.93 7.66
C LEU A 265 38.40 51.28 7.54
N ASN A 266 39.18 50.45 6.85
CA ASN A 266 40.60 50.71 6.59
C ASN A 266 40.81 51.99 5.78
N LYS A 267 39.90 52.33 4.86
CA LYS A 267 39.94 53.58 4.07
C LYS A 267 39.56 54.82 4.88
N MET A 268 38.80 54.68 5.97
CA MET A 268 38.29 55.82 6.75
C MET A 268 39.26 56.39 7.80
N ALA A 269 40.48 55.84 7.94
CA ALA A 269 41.49 56.30 8.91
C ALA A 269 40.93 56.50 10.34
N LEU A 270 40.10 55.56 10.80
CA LEU A 270 39.45 55.62 12.11
C LEU A 270 40.44 55.48 13.25
N ASN A 271 40.11 56.07 14.41
CA ASN A 271 40.85 55.86 15.66
C ASN A 271 40.88 54.34 16.01
N PRO A 272 42.05 53.78 16.40
CA PRO A 272 42.20 52.39 16.83
C PRO A 272 41.15 51.88 17.83
N GLU A 273 40.73 52.68 18.81
CA GLU A 273 39.71 52.27 19.79
C GLU A 273 38.35 52.01 19.14
N PHE A 274 37.93 52.90 18.23
CA PHE A 274 36.66 52.76 17.51
C PHE A 274 36.70 51.58 16.53
N MET A 275 37.86 51.33 15.92
CA MET A 275 38.07 50.22 15.00
C MET A 275 38.02 48.86 15.72
N ASN A 276 38.55 48.77 16.95
CA ASN A 276 38.41 47.59 17.80
C ASN A 276 36.96 47.34 18.23
N LEU A 277 36.21 48.41 18.52
CA LEU A 277 34.80 48.29 18.93
C LEU A 277 33.91 47.78 17.79
N ILE A 278 34.15 48.21 16.56
CA ILE A 278 33.46 47.68 15.37
C ILE A 278 33.83 46.22 15.10
N LYS A 279 35.10 45.83 15.28
CA LYS A 279 35.53 44.43 15.16
C LYS A 279 34.87 43.53 16.20
N LEU A 280 34.71 44.01 17.43
CA LEU A 280 34.02 43.29 18.49
C LEU A 280 32.54 43.09 18.13
N LEU A 281 31.87 44.14 17.64
CA LEU A 281 30.48 44.08 17.19
C LEU A 281 30.28 43.10 16.03
N LEU A 282 31.20 43.09 15.05
CA LEU A 282 31.21 42.13 13.94
C LEU A 282 31.39 40.69 14.42
N HIS A 283 32.24 40.47 15.42
CA HIS A 283 32.42 39.15 16.00
C HIS A 283 31.14 38.67 16.69
N ASP A 284 30.50 39.53 17.48
CA ASP A 284 29.27 39.18 18.21
C ASP A 284 28.10 38.92 17.25
N MET A 285 27.93 39.75 16.21
CA MET A 285 26.93 39.52 15.15
C MET A 285 27.17 38.21 14.41
N ARG A 286 28.44 37.85 14.13
CA ARG A 286 28.78 36.55 13.52
C ARG A 286 28.38 35.39 14.42
N SER A 287 28.67 35.50 15.72
CA SER A 287 28.35 34.48 16.71
C SER A 287 26.83 34.27 16.84
N GLU A 288 26.07 35.36 16.88
CA GLU A 288 24.61 35.32 16.98
C GLU A 288 23.96 34.75 15.71
N LEU A 289 24.47 35.13 14.53
CA LEU A 289 23.98 34.61 13.25
C LEU A 289 24.26 33.10 13.11
N ASN A 290 25.45 32.64 13.51
CA ASN A 290 25.77 31.21 13.58
C ASN A 290 24.84 30.45 14.53
N LEU A 291 24.51 31.05 15.68
CA LEU A 291 23.61 30.46 16.67
C LEU A 291 22.17 30.38 16.13
N ILE A 292 21.68 31.40 15.44
CA ILE A 292 20.36 31.40 14.78
C ILE A 292 20.31 30.35 13.66
N LEU A 293 21.35 30.25 12.84
CA LEU A 293 21.43 29.22 11.80
C LEU A 293 21.41 27.83 12.43
N THR A 294 22.27 27.53 13.41
CA THR A 294 22.31 26.21 14.05
C THR A 294 21.04 25.87 14.84
N SER A 295 20.39 26.83 15.49
CA SER A 295 19.16 26.59 16.28
C SER A 295 17.87 26.52 15.45
N SER A 296 17.81 27.14 14.28
CA SER A 296 16.63 27.07 13.38
C SER A 296 16.66 25.88 12.42
N LEU A 297 17.79 25.14 12.36
CA LEU A 297 18.07 24.15 11.32
C LEU A 297 18.22 22.71 11.82
N THR A 298 18.01 22.44 13.11
CA THR A 298 17.86 21.04 13.55
C THR A 298 16.53 20.50 13.05
N VAL A 299 16.54 19.91 11.85
CA VAL A 299 15.59 18.84 11.54
C VAL A 299 15.78 17.83 12.65
N ASP A 300 14.76 17.64 13.47
CA ASP A 300 14.80 16.82 14.68
C ASP A 300 15.41 15.45 14.33
N GLU A 301 16.65 15.22 14.76
CA GLU A 301 17.40 14.01 14.45
C GLU A 301 16.65 12.77 14.97
N ASP A 302 15.91 12.93 16.06
CA ASP A 302 15.05 11.88 16.62
C ASP A 302 13.85 11.59 15.71
N PHE A 303 13.30 12.62 15.06
CA PHE A 303 12.25 12.45 14.04
C PHE A 303 12.80 11.74 12.80
N MET A 304 13.99 12.11 12.31
CA MET A 304 14.63 11.44 11.18
C MET A 304 15.00 9.99 11.49
N ALA A 305 15.52 9.74 12.69
CA ALA A 305 15.79 8.39 13.16
C ALA A 305 14.49 7.55 13.23
N THR A 306 13.37 8.17 13.63
CA THR A 306 12.07 7.50 13.67
C THR A 306 11.54 7.17 12.27
N ILE A 307 11.64 8.11 11.31
CA ILE A 307 11.25 7.87 9.92
C ILE A 307 12.11 6.78 9.28
N ARG A 308 13.43 6.78 9.49
CA ARG A 308 14.33 5.73 8.99
C ARG A 308 14.01 4.36 9.59
N LYS A 309 13.76 4.29 10.90
CA LYS A 309 13.33 3.04 11.56
C LYS A 309 12.02 2.51 10.99
N LEU A 310 11.06 3.39 10.71
CA LEU A 310 9.81 3.02 10.05
C LEU A 310 10.07 2.52 8.62
N GLU A 311 10.86 3.25 7.83
CA GLU A 311 11.25 2.86 6.49
C GLU A 311 11.92 1.47 6.45
N GLU A 312 12.88 1.21 7.35
CA GLU A 312 13.56 -0.09 7.50
C GLU A 312 12.60 -1.22 7.92
N ALA A 313 11.70 -0.96 8.86
CA ALA A 313 10.72 -1.95 9.32
C ALA A 313 9.77 -2.37 8.18
N TYR A 314 9.41 -1.44 7.30
CA TYR A 314 8.61 -1.74 6.12
C TYR A 314 9.46 -2.36 5.00
N SER A 315 10.68 -1.89 4.74
CA SER A 315 11.53 -2.38 3.63
C SER A 315 11.96 -3.83 3.80
N LYS A 316 12.33 -4.26 5.01
CA LYS A 316 12.76 -5.63 5.30
C LYS A 316 11.69 -6.67 4.95
N LYS A 317 10.42 -6.29 5.05
CA LYS A 317 9.27 -7.15 4.70
C LYS A 317 9.01 -7.24 3.19
N TYR A 318 9.53 -6.30 2.39
CA TYR A 318 9.31 -6.20 0.94
C TYR A 318 10.54 -6.56 0.10
N SER A 319 11.75 -6.54 0.67
CA SER A 319 12.97 -7.04 0.02
C SER A 319 13.01 -8.58 -0.10
N GLU A 320 12.25 -9.30 0.72
CA GLU A 320 12.18 -10.77 0.71
C GLU A 320 11.12 -11.32 -0.27
N GLN A 321 10.37 -10.47 -0.97
CA GLN A 321 9.31 -10.86 -1.92
C GLN A 321 9.54 -10.40 -3.38
N ALA A 322 10.71 -9.84 -3.70
CA ALA A 322 11.04 -9.58 -5.10
C ALA A 322 11.32 -10.94 -5.80
N PRO A 323 10.53 -11.36 -6.81
CA PRO A 323 10.87 -12.54 -7.57
C PRO A 323 12.18 -12.28 -8.32
N GLU A 324 13.16 -13.17 -8.14
CA GLU A 324 14.29 -13.31 -9.04
C GLU A 324 13.75 -13.64 -10.44
N GLY A 325 13.48 -12.59 -11.20
CA GLY A 325 12.93 -12.66 -12.56
C GLY A 325 13.72 -11.76 -13.50
N SER A 326 15.05 -11.74 -13.40
CA SER A 326 15.90 -11.17 -14.44
C SER A 326 16.07 -12.20 -15.56
N VAL A 327 15.18 -12.07 -16.55
CA VAL A 327 15.46 -12.13 -18.00
C VAL A 327 16.80 -12.78 -18.36
N SER A 328 16.77 -14.06 -18.71
CA SER A 328 17.75 -14.63 -19.63
C SER A 328 17.38 -14.15 -21.03
N LYS A 329 18.21 -13.29 -21.62
CA LYS A 329 18.20 -13.05 -23.05
C LYS A 329 18.95 -14.21 -23.71
N ASP A 330 18.22 -15.04 -24.43
CA ASP A 330 18.69 -15.64 -25.68
C ASP A 330 17.87 -15.06 -26.84
#